data_AF-A0A8H7VLZ1-F1
#
_entry.id   AF-A0A8H7VLZ1-F1
#
_cell.length_a   1.000
_cell.length_b   1.000
_cell.length_c   1.000
_cell.angle_alpha   90.00
_cell.angle_beta   90.00
_cell.angle_gamma   90.00
#
_symmetry.space_group_name_H-M   'P 1'
#
loop_
_entity.id
_entity.type
_entity.pdbx_description
1 polymer ?
#
loop_
_entity_poly.entity_id
_entity_poly.type
_entity_poly.pdbx_seq_one_letter_code
_entity_poly.pdbx_strand_id
1 'polypeptide(L)'
;MDLVKNDTTIQVLENIPYPTLNPNASWRPYLNLPDFTQLPHYEQQGWRLCSILFDRQQQQRPTPSSLSQDTTTEPSQTKAEIIQKQTFDFKRWLIQTVSSNAEPALQVIKKQEPNDSYAEIFTCMTFGRIHEATSIAMKKMDDYVLAIFLASPLSPENAIRQRNKLSKEKLKNKYHEKIWRLLSGQVDSELTDGLDWKQAFMLYIMYGKTRSGEDPLNTLIERYLNDTRKLGKTIKERDSSPWYNMIQWWWQRTYNCQKLNTVDISGWPARLAWRFILMFQDELSTTLVTSIIQRWCMELQAIGLSKWAIFSSLFTSK
;
A
#
# COMPACT_ATOMS: atom_id res chain seq x y z
N MET A 1 12.23 -19.27 -7.53
CA MET A 1 12.40 -20.40 -6.60
C MET A 1 13.82 -20.48 -6.03
N ASP A 2 14.86 -20.23 -6.84
CA ASP A 2 16.25 -20.27 -6.36
C ASP A 2 16.54 -19.29 -5.21
N LEU A 3 15.94 -18.10 -5.21
CA LEU A 3 16.04 -17.18 -4.09
C LEU A 3 15.48 -17.76 -2.79
N VAL A 4 14.34 -18.48 -2.84
CA VAL A 4 13.79 -19.11 -1.63
C VAL A 4 14.70 -20.22 -1.15
N LYS A 5 15.26 -21.01 -2.07
CA LYS A 5 16.24 -22.05 -1.72
C LYS A 5 17.45 -21.46 -1.01
N ASN A 6 17.97 -20.32 -1.49
CA ASN A 6 19.10 -19.64 -0.87
C ASN A 6 18.72 -19.00 0.48
N ASP A 7 17.46 -18.60 0.65
CA ASP A 7 16.91 -18.11 1.91
C ASP A 7 16.50 -19.25 2.86
N THR A 8 16.69 -20.53 2.54
CA THR A 8 16.16 -21.65 3.34
C THR A 8 17.29 -22.53 3.87
N THR A 9 17.29 -22.78 5.18
CA THR A 9 18.10 -23.83 5.81
C THR A 9 17.24 -25.06 6.04
N ILE A 10 17.71 -26.23 5.65
CA ILE A 10 17.01 -27.50 5.90
C ILE A 10 17.64 -28.16 7.12
N GLN A 11 16.86 -28.36 8.18
CA GLN A 11 17.24 -29.20 9.32
C GLN A 11 16.61 -30.58 9.14
N VAL A 12 17.28 -31.64 9.58
CA VAL A 12 16.72 -33.00 9.53
C VAL A 12 16.46 -33.44 10.97
N LEU A 13 15.18 -33.66 11.29
CA LEU A 13 14.75 -34.18 12.59
C LEU A 13 14.06 -35.52 12.33
N GLU A 14 14.53 -36.60 12.97
CA GLU A 14 13.94 -37.94 12.84
C GLU A 14 13.81 -38.43 11.37
N ASN A 15 14.80 -38.12 10.53
CA ASN A 15 14.81 -38.40 9.08
C ASN A 15 13.78 -37.63 8.24
N ILE A 16 13.10 -36.64 8.83
CA ILE A 16 12.17 -35.75 8.12
C ILE A 16 12.87 -34.39 7.92
N PRO A 17 12.95 -33.87 6.69
CA PRO A 17 13.52 -32.56 6.42
C PRO A 17 12.54 -31.43 6.77
N TYR A 18 12.99 -30.51 7.62
CA TYR A 18 12.27 -29.31 8.06
C TYR A 18 12.96 -28.05 7.52
N PRO A 19 12.39 -27.42 6.48
CA PRO A 19 12.90 -26.17 5.98
C PRO A 19 12.56 -25.02 6.93
N THR A 20 13.53 -24.16 7.19
CA THR A 20 13.36 -22.92 7.95
C THR A 20 13.87 -21.75 7.13
N LEU A 21 13.01 -20.75 6.96
CA LEU A 21 13.36 -19.53 6.25
C LEU A 21 14.33 -18.70 7.09
N ASN A 22 15.33 -18.12 6.44
CA ASN A 22 16.26 -17.18 7.03
C ASN A 22 15.47 -16.00 7.63
N PRO A 23 15.69 -15.63 8.90
CA PRO A 23 15.00 -14.49 9.51
C PRO A 23 15.26 -13.15 8.80
N ASN A 24 16.35 -13.07 8.03
CA ASN A 24 16.74 -11.91 7.22
C ASN A 24 16.21 -11.99 5.77
N ALA A 25 15.40 -12.99 5.44
CA ALA A 25 14.81 -13.14 4.11
C ALA A 25 13.92 -11.93 3.80
N SER A 26 14.14 -11.30 2.65
CA SER A 26 13.44 -10.08 2.20
C SER A 26 12.69 -10.30 0.89
N TRP A 27 11.82 -9.36 0.54
CA TRP A 27 11.04 -9.33 -0.69
C TRP A 27 11.80 -8.65 -1.83
N ARG A 28 12.66 -7.65 -1.53
CA ARG A 28 13.39 -6.87 -2.54
C ARG A 28 14.17 -7.69 -3.58
N PRO A 29 14.88 -8.79 -3.25
CA PRO A 29 15.60 -9.58 -4.23
C PRO A 29 14.72 -10.10 -5.38
N TYR A 30 13.45 -10.39 -5.10
CA TYR A 30 12.49 -10.91 -6.07
C TYR A 30 12.08 -9.86 -7.11
N LEU A 31 12.12 -8.58 -6.74
CA LEU A 31 11.80 -7.46 -7.65
C LEU A 31 12.87 -7.28 -8.74
N ASN A 32 14.08 -7.78 -8.51
CA ASN A 32 15.23 -7.65 -9.40
C ASN A 32 15.42 -8.88 -10.31
N LEU A 33 14.54 -9.88 -10.22
CA LEU A 33 14.62 -11.04 -11.09
C LEU A 33 14.29 -10.65 -12.55
N PRO A 34 15.01 -11.18 -13.56
CA PRO A 34 14.77 -10.85 -14.97
C PRO A 34 13.32 -11.12 -15.42
N ASP A 35 12.70 -12.18 -14.90
CA ASP A 35 11.34 -12.61 -15.19
C ASP A 35 10.26 -11.86 -14.39
N PHE A 36 10.64 -11.00 -13.44
CA PHE A 36 9.67 -10.24 -12.64
C PHE A 36 8.75 -9.37 -13.52
N THR A 37 9.29 -8.82 -14.60
CA THR A 37 8.55 -8.00 -15.57
C THR A 37 7.52 -8.81 -16.38
N GLN A 38 7.66 -10.13 -16.45
CA GLN A 38 6.75 -11.03 -17.14
C GLN A 38 5.50 -11.34 -16.31
N LEU A 39 5.50 -11.00 -15.03
CA LEU A 39 4.34 -11.23 -14.17
C LEU A 39 3.16 -10.35 -14.56
N PRO A 40 1.93 -10.79 -14.29
CA PRO A 40 0.77 -9.91 -14.39
C PRO A 40 0.98 -8.63 -13.57
N HIS A 41 0.57 -7.49 -14.12
CA HIS A 41 0.79 -6.19 -13.48
C HIS A 41 0.27 -6.13 -12.04
N TYR A 42 -0.91 -6.69 -11.78
CA TYR A 42 -1.48 -6.73 -10.43
C TYR A 42 -0.57 -7.49 -9.46
N GLU A 43 0.00 -8.62 -9.88
CA GLU A 43 0.92 -9.38 -9.04
C GLU A 43 2.21 -8.59 -8.75
N GLN A 44 2.78 -7.93 -9.76
CA GLN A 44 3.97 -7.08 -9.56
C GLN A 44 3.72 -6.00 -8.50
N GLN A 45 2.53 -5.41 -8.49
CA GLN A 45 2.15 -4.43 -7.46
C GLN A 45 2.10 -5.05 -6.06
N GLY A 46 1.64 -6.30 -5.94
CA GLY A 46 1.65 -7.03 -4.68
C GLY A 46 3.05 -7.22 -4.11
N TRP A 47 3.98 -7.73 -4.92
CA TRP A 47 5.37 -7.92 -4.49
C TRP A 47 6.04 -6.61 -4.08
N ARG A 48 5.81 -5.54 -4.85
CA ARG A 48 6.34 -4.20 -4.52
C ARG A 48 5.77 -3.69 -3.20
N LEU A 49 4.47 -3.87 -2.98
CA LEU A 49 3.84 -3.48 -1.72
C LEU A 49 4.41 -4.27 -0.54
N CYS A 50 4.60 -5.59 -0.67
CA CYS A 50 5.25 -6.39 0.38
C CYS A 50 6.65 -5.87 0.71
N SER A 51 7.46 -5.56 -0.31
CA SER A 51 8.81 -5.02 -0.10
C SER A 51 8.79 -3.67 0.61
N ILE A 52 7.84 -2.79 0.26
CA ILE A 52 7.68 -1.49 0.92
C ILE A 52 7.29 -1.66 2.38
N LEU A 53 6.34 -2.55 2.67
CA LEU A 53 5.76 -2.71 4.01
C LEU A 53 6.63 -3.53 4.97
N PHE A 54 7.25 -4.61 4.50
CA PHE A 54 7.85 -5.63 5.39
C PHE A 54 9.38 -5.63 5.43
N ASP A 55 10.08 -5.31 4.34
CA ASP A 55 11.57 -5.45 4.29
C ASP A 55 12.28 -4.62 5.37
N ARG A 56 11.76 -3.43 5.66
CA ARG A 56 12.40 -2.51 6.62
C ARG A 56 12.09 -2.84 8.07
N GLN A 57 11.01 -3.57 8.32
CA GLN A 57 10.66 -3.99 9.68
C GLN A 57 11.54 -5.12 10.16
N GLN A 58 11.95 -6.01 9.25
CA GLN A 58 12.87 -7.10 9.57
C GLN A 58 14.26 -6.58 9.98
N GLN A 59 14.70 -5.47 9.39
CA GLN A 59 15.97 -4.82 9.73
C GLN A 59 16.00 -4.14 11.11
N GLN A 60 14.82 -3.91 11.72
CA GLN A 60 14.70 -3.25 13.03
C GLN A 60 14.55 -4.22 14.21
N ARG A 61 14.47 -5.55 13.96
CA ARG A 61 14.48 -6.52 15.07
C ARG A 61 15.89 -6.54 15.67
N PRO A 62 16.06 -6.25 16.97
CA PRO A 62 17.37 -6.34 17.61
C PRO A 62 17.85 -7.79 17.51
N THR A 63 18.99 -8.00 16.83
CA THR A 63 19.64 -9.30 16.78
C THR A 63 20.09 -9.65 18.20
N PRO A 64 19.60 -10.74 18.81
CA PRO A 64 19.99 -11.12 20.17
C PRO A 64 21.36 -11.81 20.17
N SER A 65 22.40 -11.20 19.58
CA SER A 65 23.79 -11.69 19.64
C SER A 65 24.71 -10.85 18.76
N SER A 66 25.29 -9.77 19.29
CA SER A 66 26.58 -9.25 18.81
C SER A 66 27.22 -8.32 19.84
N LEU A 67 27.74 -8.92 20.90
CA LEU A 67 28.94 -8.40 21.59
C LEU A 67 30.12 -8.67 20.65
N SER A 68 30.31 -7.81 19.66
CA SER A 68 31.50 -7.81 18.82
C SER A 68 31.79 -6.36 18.48
N GLN A 69 32.79 -5.81 19.16
CA GLN A 69 33.36 -4.52 18.86
C GLN A 69 34.09 -4.64 17.53
N ASP A 70 33.53 -4.08 16.46
CA ASP A 70 34.32 -3.65 15.32
C ASP A 70 33.73 -2.38 14.73
N THR A 71 34.49 -1.31 14.88
CA THR A 71 34.20 0.05 14.41
C THR A 71 34.48 0.15 12.92
N THR A 72 33.42 0.02 12.12
CA THR A 72 33.37 0.62 10.78
C THR A 72 32.04 1.33 10.62
N THR A 73 32.12 2.65 10.56
CA THR A 73 31.02 3.60 10.61
C THR A 73 30.22 3.60 9.30
N GLU A 74 29.32 2.64 9.10
CA GLU A 74 28.20 2.86 8.19
C GLU A 74 27.24 3.88 8.82
N PRO A 75 26.76 4.89 8.06
CA PRO A 75 25.82 5.86 8.60
C PRO A 75 24.52 5.14 8.98
N SER A 76 24.29 4.98 10.28
CA SER A 76 23.06 4.43 10.84
C SER A 76 21.92 5.37 10.45
N GLN A 77 21.09 4.98 9.47
CA GLN A 77 19.89 5.74 9.11
C GLN A 77 19.02 5.93 10.35
N THR A 78 18.55 7.16 10.56
CA THR A 78 17.65 7.41 11.68
C THR A 78 16.30 6.74 11.41
N LYS A 79 15.59 6.30 12.48
CA LYS A 79 14.24 5.72 12.35
C LYS A 79 13.30 6.65 11.55
N ALA A 80 13.47 7.96 11.69
CA ALA A 80 12.71 8.97 10.95
C ALA A 80 12.95 8.91 9.43
N GLU A 81 14.21 8.78 8.99
CA GLU A 81 14.55 8.63 7.57
C GLU A 81 13.95 7.37 6.96
N ILE A 82 13.98 6.26 7.72
CA ILE A 82 13.40 4.98 7.30
C ILE A 82 11.89 5.13 7.06
N ILE A 83 11.17 5.76 8.00
CA ILE A 83 9.72 6.00 7.91
C ILE A 83 9.40 6.96 6.77
N GLN A 84 10.16 8.04 6.61
CA GLN A 84 9.96 9.00 5.51
C GLN A 84 10.11 8.34 4.15
N LYS A 85 11.18 7.57 3.96
CA LYS A 85 11.43 6.87 2.71
C LYS A 85 10.37 5.77 2.46
N GLN A 86 9.89 5.09 3.51
CA GLN A 86 8.82 4.10 3.37
C GLN A 86 7.50 4.77 2.95
N THR A 87 7.18 5.91 3.57
CA THR A 87 6.02 6.73 3.21
C THR A 87 6.09 7.21 1.77
N PHE A 88 7.27 7.67 1.33
CA PHE A 88 7.50 8.09 -0.05
C PHE A 88 7.30 6.93 -1.04
N ASP A 89 7.92 5.78 -0.79
CA ASP A 89 7.81 4.61 -1.66
C ASP A 89 6.36 4.10 -1.72
N PHE A 90 5.65 4.11 -0.60
CA PHE A 90 4.23 3.74 -0.51
C PHE A 90 3.34 4.69 -1.33
N LYS A 91 3.52 6.01 -1.20
CA LYS A 91 2.80 7.00 -2.01
C LYS A 91 3.02 6.77 -3.50
N ARG A 92 4.27 6.53 -3.91
CA ARG A 92 4.62 6.26 -5.31
C ARG A 92 3.94 4.99 -5.82
N TRP A 93 3.99 3.91 -5.04
CA TRP A 93 3.31 2.65 -5.37
C TRP A 93 1.79 2.84 -5.53
N LEU A 94 1.18 3.59 -4.61
CA LEU A 94 -0.26 3.83 -4.62
C LEU A 94 -0.67 4.60 -5.89
N ILE A 95 0.07 5.64 -6.26
CA ILE A 95 -0.16 6.40 -7.51
C ILE A 95 -0.11 5.44 -8.71
N GLN A 96 0.95 4.66 -8.85
CA GLN A 96 1.08 3.70 -9.96
C GLN A 96 -0.06 2.69 -10.01
N THR A 97 -0.58 2.27 -8.85
CA THR A 97 -1.65 1.27 -8.75
C THR A 97 -3.02 1.85 -9.12
N VAL A 98 -3.28 3.11 -8.82
CA VAL A 98 -4.59 3.74 -9.00
C VAL A 98 -4.71 4.46 -10.35
N SER A 99 -3.61 5.05 -10.85
CA SER A 99 -3.64 5.89 -12.06
C SER A 99 -4.09 5.19 -13.34
N SER A 100 -4.06 3.85 -13.43
CA SER A 100 -4.48 3.12 -14.64
C SER A 100 -5.95 3.35 -15.02
N ASN A 101 -6.79 3.68 -14.03
CA ASN A 101 -8.23 3.86 -14.22
C ASN A 101 -8.64 5.33 -14.37
N ALA A 102 -7.67 6.25 -14.44
CA ALA A 102 -7.95 7.68 -14.45
C ALA A 102 -8.63 8.14 -15.75
N GLU A 103 -8.19 7.66 -16.90
CA GLU A 103 -8.68 8.12 -18.20
C GLU A 103 -10.16 7.76 -18.42
N PRO A 104 -10.60 6.51 -18.18
CA PRO A 104 -12.03 6.18 -18.25
C PRO A 104 -12.88 7.02 -17.28
N ALA A 105 -12.41 7.23 -16.05
CA ALA A 105 -13.12 8.04 -15.06
C ALA A 105 -13.23 9.51 -15.48
N LEU A 106 -12.17 10.08 -16.08
CA LEU A 106 -12.18 11.44 -16.63
C LEU A 106 -13.16 11.57 -17.81
N GLN A 107 -13.30 10.54 -18.64
CA GLN A 107 -14.30 10.56 -19.71
C GLN A 107 -15.72 10.52 -19.15
N VAL A 108 -15.96 9.74 -18.09
CA VAL A 108 -17.26 9.68 -17.43
C VAL A 108 -17.61 11.03 -16.80
N ILE A 109 -16.70 11.65 -16.04
CA ILE A 109 -16.98 12.92 -15.38
C ILE A 109 -17.21 14.06 -16.39
N LYS A 110 -16.46 14.10 -17.50
CA LYS A 110 -16.67 15.08 -18.57
C LYS A 110 -18.05 14.95 -19.24
N LYS A 111 -18.63 13.74 -19.24
CA LYS A 111 -20.01 13.53 -19.74
C LYS A 111 -21.07 13.93 -18.71
N GLN A 112 -20.81 13.68 -17.43
CA GLN A 112 -21.76 13.97 -16.35
C GLN A 112 -21.78 15.45 -15.96
N GLU A 113 -20.62 16.10 -15.96
CA GLU A 113 -20.41 17.48 -15.50
C GLU A 113 -19.62 18.28 -16.57
N PRO A 114 -20.17 18.46 -17.80
CA PRO A 114 -19.40 18.94 -18.96
C PRO A 114 -18.84 20.36 -18.85
N ASN A 115 -19.40 21.18 -17.97
CA ASN A 115 -18.98 22.57 -17.75
C ASN A 115 -18.26 22.78 -16.42
N ASP A 116 -17.94 21.69 -15.70
CA ASP A 116 -17.34 21.77 -14.37
C ASP A 116 -15.87 21.33 -14.40
N SER A 117 -14.97 22.28 -14.64
CA SER A 117 -13.53 22.02 -14.59
C SER A 117 -13.03 21.65 -13.19
N TYR A 118 -13.75 22.01 -12.12
CA TYR A 118 -13.41 21.55 -10.76
C TYR A 118 -13.71 20.05 -10.61
N ALA A 119 -14.75 19.52 -11.27
CA ALA A 119 -15.01 18.09 -11.28
C ALA A 119 -13.87 17.30 -11.96
N GLU A 120 -13.34 17.82 -13.08
CA GLU A 120 -12.16 17.27 -13.75
C GLU A 120 -10.92 17.29 -12.83
N ILE A 121 -10.64 18.44 -12.19
CA ILE A 121 -9.51 18.59 -11.25
C ILE A 121 -9.63 17.60 -10.09
N PHE A 122 -10.79 17.54 -9.45
CA PHE A 122 -11.01 16.64 -8.33
C PHE A 122 -10.81 15.18 -8.74
N THR A 123 -11.32 14.81 -9.92
CA THR A 123 -11.10 13.47 -10.49
C THR A 123 -9.61 13.19 -10.68
N CYS A 124 -8.85 14.09 -11.31
CA CYS A 124 -7.39 13.97 -11.44
C CYS A 124 -6.69 13.76 -10.09
N MET A 125 -7.10 14.50 -9.05
CA MET A 125 -6.55 14.36 -7.69
C MET A 125 -6.84 12.97 -7.09
N THR A 126 -8.04 12.40 -7.30
CA THR A 126 -8.37 11.04 -6.81
C THR A 126 -7.50 9.93 -7.43
N PHE A 127 -6.88 10.21 -8.58
CA PHE A 127 -5.97 9.30 -9.29
C PHE A 127 -4.49 9.68 -9.18
N GLY A 128 -4.15 10.70 -8.38
CA GLY A 128 -2.78 11.19 -8.21
C GLY A 128 -2.20 11.92 -9.44
N ARG A 129 -3.02 12.34 -10.41
CA ARG A 129 -2.59 13.08 -11.62
C ARG A 129 -2.47 14.58 -11.34
N ILE A 130 -1.55 14.95 -10.46
CA ILE A 130 -1.38 16.33 -9.99
C ILE A 130 -1.02 17.28 -11.14
N HIS A 131 -0.10 16.89 -12.02
CA HIS A 131 0.29 17.72 -13.16
C HIS A 131 -0.87 18.05 -14.09
N GLU A 132 -1.77 17.10 -14.33
CA GLU A 132 -2.96 17.31 -15.15
C GLU A 132 -3.95 18.23 -14.44
N ALA A 133 -4.19 18.01 -13.15
CA ALA A 133 -5.01 18.88 -12.31
C ALA A 133 -4.51 20.33 -12.33
N THR A 134 -3.20 20.54 -12.15
CA THR A 134 -2.54 21.85 -12.24
C THR A 134 -2.73 22.46 -13.63
N SER A 135 -2.53 21.68 -14.70
CA SER A 135 -2.69 22.18 -16.07
C SER A 135 -4.13 22.60 -16.37
N ILE A 136 -5.13 21.90 -15.83
CA ILE A 136 -6.55 22.27 -15.98
C ILE A 136 -6.81 23.61 -15.28
N ALA A 137 -6.38 23.75 -14.02
CA ALA A 137 -6.55 24.99 -13.26
C ALA A 137 -5.92 26.19 -13.98
N MET A 138 -4.69 26.05 -14.50
CA MET A 138 -4.02 27.13 -15.23
C MET A 138 -4.67 27.42 -16.58
N LYS A 139 -4.81 26.41 -17.44
CA LYS A 139 -5.11 26.65 -18.86
C LYS A 139 -6.59 26.79 -19.17
N LYS A 140 -7.46 26.07 -18.44
CA LYS A 140 -8.91 26.09 -18.69
C LYS A 140 -9.63 27.13 -17.84
N MET A 141 -9.12 27.41 -16.64
CA MET A 141 -9.82 28.22 -15.63
C MET A 141 -9.12 29.54 -15.32
N ASP A 142 -7.86 29.71 -15.73
CA ASP A 142 -7.02 30.86 -15.37
C ASP A 142 -6.85 31.02 -13.84
N ASP A 143 -6.98 29.92 -13.08
CA ASP A 143 -6.87 29.91 -11.61
C ASP A 143 -5.44 29.54 -11.18
N TYR A 144 -4.53 30.50 -11.30
CA TYR A 144 -3.13 30.34 -10.90
C TYR A 144 -2.97 30.07 -9.41
N VAL A 145 -3.87 30.59 -8.58
CA VAL A 145 -3.81 30.37 -7.13
C VAL A 145 -4.04 28.89 -6.84
N LEU A 146 -5.11 28.31 -7.37
CA LEU A 146 -5.36 26.88 -7.24
C LEU A 146 -4.23 26.05 -7.84
N ALA A 147 -3.72 26.43 -9.02
CA ALA A 147 -2.62 25.74 -9.67
C ALA A 147 -1.35 25.66 -8.80
N ILE A 148 -1.00 26.75 -8.11
CA ILE A 148 0.13 26.81 -7.17
C ILE A 148 -0.08 25.81 -6.03
N PHE A 149 -1.27 25.81 -5.40
CA PHE A 149 -1.58 24.89 -4.31
C PHE A 149 -1.61 23.41 -4.77
N LEU A 150 -2.02 23.14 -6.01
CA LEU A 150 -1.98 21.79 -6.58
C LEU A 150 -0.54 21.33 -6.83
N ALA A 151 0.29 22.16 -7.45
CA ALA A 151 1.67 21.81 -7.82
C ALA A 151 2.58 21.60 -6.62
N SER A 152 2.37 22.40 -5.58
CA SER A 152 3.07 22.28 -4.32
C SER A 152 2.07 22.64 -3.23
N PRO A 153 1.52 21.66 -2.49
CA PRO A 153 0.70 21.96 -1.33
C PRO A 153 1.60 22.69 -0.31
N LEU A 154 1.60 24.02 -0.38
CA LEU A 154 2.09 24.90 0.67
C LEU A 154 1.44 24.45 1.99
N SER A 155 2.08 24.75 3.13
CA SER A 155 1.58 24.42 4.48
C SER A 155 0.04 24.40 4.52
N PRO A 156 -0.60 23.31 5.01
CA PRO A 156 -2.06 23.17 5.05
C PRO A 156 -2.78 24.41 5.63
N GLU A 157 -2.10 25.18 6.47
CA GLU A 157 -2.54 26.45 7.04
C GLU A 157 -2.86 27.52 6.00
N ASN A 158 -2.08 27.61 4.91
CA ASN A 158 -2.32 28.56 3.83
C ASN A 158 -3.54 28.15 3.00
N ALA A 159 -3.74 26.86 2.78
CA ALA A 159 -4.93 26.33 2.12
C ALA A 159 -6.19 26.57 2.98
N ILE A 160 -6.09 26.41 4.30
CA ILE A 160 -7.17 26.74 5.25
C ILE A 160 -7.52 28.24 5.17
N ARG A 161 -6.51 29.13 5.17
CA ARG A 161 -6.73 30.58 5.05
C ARG A 161 -7.45 30.94 3.76
N GLN A 162 -7.04 30.36 2.62
CA GLN A 162 -7.71 30.61 1.35
C GLN A 162 -9.12 30.04 1.31
N ARG A 163 -9.33 28.82 1.80
CA ARG A 163 -10.69 28.25 1.95
C ARG A 163 -11.60 29.14 2.79
N ASN A 164 -11.11 29.66 3.92
CA ASN A 164 -11.90 30.52 4.80
C ASN A 164 -12.26 31.86 4.15
N LYS A 165 -11.42 32.39 3.25
CA LYS A 165 -11.76 33.56 2.43
C LYS A 165 -12.86 33.21 1.43
N LEU A 166 -12.69 32.12 0.69
CA LEU A 166 -13.66 31.65 -0.32
C LEU A 166 -15.01 31.23 0.28
N SER A 167 -15.02 30.66 1.49
CA SER A 167 -16.25 30.28 2.19
C SER A 167 -17.12 31.48 2.57
N LYS A 168 -16.52 32.67 2.79
CA LYS A 168 -17.27 33.91 3.01
C LYS A 168 -17.97 34.39 1.74
N GLU A 169 -17.48 33.98 0.57
CA GLU A 169 -18.02 34.35 -0.74
C GLU A 169 -19.11 33.37 -1.24
N LYS A 170 -19.51 32.38 -0.42
CA LYS A 170 -20.41 31.27 -0.79
C LYS A 170 -19.94 30.55 -2.06
N LEU A 171 -19.12 29.51 -1.88
CA LEU A 171 -18.76 28.57 -2.94
C LEU A 171 -20.04 27.95 -3.55
N LYS A 172 -20.30 28.20 -4.83
CA LYS A 172 -21.45 27.62 -5.55
C LYS A 172 -21.22 26.19 -6.05
N ASN A 173 -19.96 25.74 -6.11
CA ASN A 173 -19.57 24.48 -6.73
C ASN A 173 -19.07 23.47 -5.69
N LYS A 174 -19.71 22.29 -5.65
CA LYS A 174 -19.39 21.20 -4.70
C LYS A 174 -17.95 20.69 -4.83
N TYR A 175 -17.41 20.59 -6.05
CA TYR A 175 -16.06 20.10 -6.29
C TYR A 175 -15.01 21.14 -5.92
N HIS A 176 -15.32 22.42 -6.12
CA HIS A 176 -14.45 23.50 -5.67
C HIS A 176 -14.24 23.42 -4.14
N GLU A 177 -15.32 23.20 -3.37
CA GLU A 177 -15.21 22.98 -1.93
C GLU A 177 -14.41 21.71 -1.59
N LYS A 178 -14.69 20.58 -2.28
CA LYS A 178 -13.95 19.32 -2.06
C LYS A 178 -12.46 19.49 -2.31
N ILE A 179 -12.04 20.21 -3.35
CA ILE A 179 -10.63 20.46 -3.66
C ILE A 179 -9.96 21.27 -2.55
N TRP A 180 -10.58 22.36 -2.08
CA TRP A 180 -9.98 23.15 -1.00
C TRP A 180 -9.98 22.43 0.36
N ARG A 181 -11.01 21.62 0.65
CA ARG A 181 -10.99 20.70 1.80
C ARG A 181 -9.80 19.75 1.72
N LEU A 182 -9.59 19.16 0.55
CA LEU A 182 -8.50 18.22 0.30
C LEU A 182 -7.13 18.91 0.47
N LEU A 183 -6.92 20.08 -0.13
CA LEU A 183 -5.69 20.87 0.01
C LEU A 183 -5.42 21.34 1.45
N SER A 184 -6.47 21.51 2.27
CA SER A 184 -6.34 21.80 3.70
C SER A 184 -6.02 20.57 4.57
N GLY A 185 -5.97 19.39 3.97
CA GLY A 185 -5.76 18.10 4.62
C GLY A 185 -6.93 17.56 5.43
N GLN A 186 -8.13 18.10 5.18
CA GLN A 186 -9.38 17.64 5.76
C GLN A 186 -9.99 16.56 4.89
N VAL A 187 -9.47 15.34 5.03
CA VAL A 187 -10.01 14.13 4.37
C VAL A 187 -10.88 13.37 5.36
N ASP A 188 -12.12 13.13 4.98
CA ASP A 188 -13.12 12.42 5.78
C ASP A 188 -14.08 11.61 4.89
N SER A 189 -15.00 10.91 5.55
CA SER A 189 -16.02 10.07 4.93
C SER A 189 -16.97 10.82 3.99
N GLU A 190 -17.26 12.09 4.28
CA GLU A 190 -18.15 12.93 3.46
C GLU A 190 -17.44 13.34 2.16
N LEU A 191 -16.18 13.77 2.26
CA LEU A 191 -15.38 14.14 1.09
C LEU A 191 -15.21 12.97 0.12
N THR A 192 -14.97 11.77 0.69
CA THR A 192 -14.73 10.52 -0.05
C THR A 192 -16.00 9.79 -0.46
N ASP A 193 -17.17 10.37 -0.23
CA ASP A 193 -18.42 9.75 -0.62
C ASP A 193 -18.55 9.59 -2.15
N GLY A 194 -19.03 8.43 -2.57
CA GLY A 194 -19.15 8.03 -3.98
C GLY A 194 -17.85 7.60 -4.66
N LEU A 195 -16.70 7.64 -3.96
CA LEU A 195 -15.43 7.15 -4.50
C LEU A 195 -15.24 5.66 -4.26
N ASP A 196 -14.50 5.02 -5.17
CA ASP A 196 -13.99 3.68 -4.90
C ASP A 196 -12.99 3.71 -3.72
N TRP A 197 -12.77 2.55 -3.09
CA TRP A 197 -11.93 2.50 -1.89
C TRP A 197 -10.47 2.91 -2.15
N LYS A 198 -9.94 2.65 -3.35
CA LYS A 198 -8.56 3.01 -3.72
C LYS A 198 -8.43 4.52 -3.90
N GLN A 199 -9.42 5.14 -4.55
CA GLN A 199 -9.52 6.59 -4.69
C GLN A 199 -9.66 7.25 -3.32
N ALA A 200 -10.58 6.77 -2.48
CA ALA A 200 -10.74 7.29 -1.13
C ALA A 200 -9.42 7.17 -0.34
N PHE A 201 -8.82 5.97 -0.33
CA PHE A 201 -7.54 5.71 0.33
C PHE A 201 -6.41 6.59 -0.20
N MET A 202 -6.32 6.80 -1.52
CA MET A 202 -5.40 7.74 -2.15
C MET A 202 -5.52 9.13 -1.54
N LEU A 203 -6.74 9.64 -1.37
CA LEU A 203 -6.95 10.97 -0.81
C LEU A 203 -6.42 11.08 0.62
N TYR A 204 -6.66 10.08 1.47
CA TYR A 204 -6.12 10.05 2.83
C TYR A 204 -4.59 10.05 2.82
N ILE A 205 -3.98 9.19 2.03
CA ILE A 205 -2.52 9.02 1.99
C ILE A 205 -1.82 10.24 1.41
N MET A 206 -2.38 10.84 0.36
CA MET A 206 -1.73 11.95 -0.33
C MET A 206 -1.93 13.29 0.36
N TYR A 207 -3.12 13.53 0.91
CA TYR A 207 -3.52 14.86 1.38
C TYR A 207 -3.87 14.91 2.87
N GLY A 208 -4.08 13.77 3.53
CA GLY A 208 -4.43 13.77 4.94
C GLY A 208 -3.37 14.45 5.81
N LYS A 209 -3.83 15.18 6.82
CA LYS A 209 -2.95 15.87 7.79
C LYS A 209 -2.43 14.90 8.85
N THR A 210 -1.13 15.00 9.14
CA THR A 210 -0.45 14.34 10.26
C THR A 210 0.09 15.40 11.22
N ARG A 211 0.30 15.05 12.50
CA ARG A 211 0.97 15.98 13.43
C ARG A 211 2.49 15.83 13.30
N SER A 212 3.23 16.87 13.70
CA SER A 212 4.69 16.80 13.74
C SER A 212 5.13 15.71 14.71
N GLY A 213 6.08 14.87 14.29
CA GLY A 213 6.62 13.77 15.09
C GLY A 213 5.83 12.46 15.05
N GLU A 214 4.67 12.42 14.39
CA GLU A 214 3.96 11.16 14.16
C GLU A 214 4.56 10.37 12.99
N ASP A 215 4.39 9.05 12.99
CA ASP A 215 4.60 8.23 11.80
C ASP A 215 3.47 8.54 10.79
N PRO A 216 3.76 9.25 9.69
CA PRO A 216 2.72 9.75 8.82
C PRO A 216 1.96 8.62 8.12
N LEU A 217 2.62 7.51 7.78
CA LEU A 217 1.96 6.42 7.08
C LEU A 217 0.99 5.70 8.01
N ASN A 218 1.40 5.44 9.26
CA ASN A 218 0.53 4.88 10.29
C ASN A 218 -0.72 5.73 10.52
N THR A 219 -0.55 7.02 10.85
CA THR A 219 -1.65 7.91 11.18
C THR A 219 -2.68 7.98 10.05
N LEU A 220 -2.23 8.04 8.80
CA LEU A 220 -3.11 8.17 7.64
C LEU A 220 -3.88 6.87 7.34
N ILE A 221 -3.23 5.71 7.48
CA ILE A 221 -3.89 4.41 7.32
C ILE A 221 -4.90 4.20 8.44
N GLU A 222 -4.52 4.44 9.70
CA GLU A 222 -5.41 4.33 10.85
C GLU A 222 -6.66 5.17 10.66
N ARG A 223 -6.49 6.44 10.27
CA ARG A 223 -7.61 7.36 10.05
C ARG A 223 -8.57 6.83 8.98
N TYR A 224 -8.04 6.37 7.86
CA TYR A 224 -8.86 5.77 6.79
C TYR A 224 -9.60 4.52 7.27
N LEU A 225 -8.93 3.59 7.95
CA LEU A 225 -9.54 2.36 8.46
C LEU A 225 -10.63 2.66 9.51
N ASN A 226 -10.43 3.68 10.34
CA ASN A 226 -11.43 4.10 11.33
C ASN A 226 -12.64 4.77 10.69
N ASP A 227 -12.45 5.65 9.71
CA ASP A 227 -13.56 6.34 9.03
C ASP A 227 -14.38 5.38 8.17
N THR A 228 -13.73 4.43 7.51
CA THR A 228 -14.43 3.39 6.73
C THR A 228 -15.23 2.44 7.61
N ARG A 229 -14.74 2.09 8.81
CA ARG A 229 -15.50 1.29 9.78
C ARG A 229 -16.78 1.98 10.24
N LYS A 230 -16.74 3.30 10.47
CA LYS A 230 -17.91 4.09 10.91
C LYS A 230 -19.01 4.16 9.85
N LEU A 231 -18.64 4.12 8.57
CA LEU A 231 -19.58 4.32 7.47
C LEU A 231 -20.45 3.09 7.16
N GLY A 232 -20.08 1.88 7.60
CA GLY A 232 -20.84 0.66 7.33
C GLY A 232 -21.07 0.33 5.84
N LYS A 233 -20.51 1.11 4.90
CA LYS A 233 -20.71 0.97 3.45
C LYS A 233 -20.00 -0.29 2.97
N THR A 234 -20.81 -1.25 2.51
CA THR A 234 -20.49 -2.48 1.75
C THR A 234 -19.01 -2.88 1.73
N ILE A 235 -18.61 -3.43 2.87
CA ILE A 235 -17.37 -4.14 3.17
C ILE A 235 -17.04 -5.24 2.13
N LYS A 236 -18.06 -5.78 1.42
CA LYS A 236 -17.92 -6.97 0.56
C LYS A 236 -17.00 -6.83 -0.67
N GLU A 237 -16.94 -5.67 -1.32
CA GLU A 237 -16.03 -5.47 -2.47
C GLU A 237 -14.61 -5.04 -2.04
N ARG A 238 -14.45 -4.59 -0.79
CA ARG A 238 -13.17 -4.11 -0.25
C ARG A 238 -12.36 -5.27 0.33
N ASP A 239 -13.03 -6.16 1.06
CA ASP A 239 -12.42 -7.31 1.74
C ASP A 239 -11.91 -8.40 0.78
N SER A 240 -12.29 -8.35 -0.50
CA SER A 240 -11.77 -9.27 -1.52
C SER A 240 -10.50 -8.77 -2.21
N SER A 241 -10.09 -7.52 -1.98
CA SER A 241 -8.88 -6.96 -2.59
C SER A 241 -7.62 -7.41 -1.83
N PRO A 242 -6.70 -8.14 -2.48
CA PRO A 242 -5.46 -8.59 -1.85
C PRO A 242 -4.65 -7.48 -1.18
N TRP A 243 -4.62 -6.30 -1.82
CA TRP A 243 -3.81 -5.16 -1.36
C TRP A 243 -4.40 -4.50 -0.14
N TYR A 244 -5.73 -4.44 -0.05
CA TYR A 244 -6.42 -3.89 1.11
C TYR A 244 -6.17 -4.78 2.33
N ASN A 245 -6.37 -6.09 2.18
CA ASN A 245 -6.11 -7.07 3.24
C ASN A 245 -4.65 -7.02 3.71
N MET A 246 -3.70 -6.85 2.78
CA MET A 246 -2.29 -6.70 3.12
C MET A 246 -1.98 -5.42 3.90
N ILE A 247 -2.52 -4.27 3.49
CA ILE A 247 -2.32 -2.99 4.19
C ILE A 247 -2.93 -3.06 5.59
N GLN A 248 -4.15 -3.58 5.70
CA GLN A 248 -4.82 -3.74 6.99
C GLN A 248 -4.02 -4.66 7.92
N TRP A 249 -3.57 -5.81 7.42
CA TRP A 249 -2.79 -6.75 8.21
C TRP A 249 -1.44 -6.19 8.63
N TRP A 250 -0.70 -5.55 7.71
CA TRP A 250 0.55 -4.87 8.04
C TRP A 250 0.34 -3.82 9.14
N TRP A 251 -0.70 -2.99 9.01
CA TRP A 251 -1.01 -1.95 9.99
C TRP A 251 -1.33 -2.55 11.35
N GLN A 252 -2.17 -3.60 11.39
CA GLN A 252 -2.52 -4.30 12.63
C GLN A 252 -1.29 -4.91 13.30
N ARG A 253 -0.47 -5.61 12.52
CA ARG A 253 0.76 -6.25 12.99
C ARG A 253 1.77 -5.26 13.56
N THR A 254 1.88 -4.09 12.95
CA THR A 254 2.91 -3.11 13.30
C THR A 254 2.50 -2.21 14.45
N TYR A 255 1.23 -1.81 14.50
CA TYR A 255 0.78 -0.74 15.39
C TYR A 255 -0.38 -1.15 16.31
N ASN A 256 -1.09 -2.25 16.02
CA ASN A 256 -2.29 -2.66 16.77
C ASN A 256 -2.24 -4.14 17.18
N CYS A 257 -1.28 -4.46 18.05
CA CYS A 257 -0.95 -5.82 18.50
C CYS A 257 -2.07 -6.55 19.26
N GLN A 258 -3.17 -5.87 19.61
CA GLN A 258 -4.20 -6.44 20.50
C GLN A 258 -5.23 -7.29 19.76
N LYS A 259 -5.41 -7.12 18.45
CA LYS A 259 -6.38 -7.87 17.63
C LYS A 259 -5.87 -8.02 16.18
N LEU A 260 -4.88 -8.89 15.98
CA LEU A 260 -4.55 -9.37 14.64
C LEU A 260 -5.77 -10.13 14.11
N ASN A 261 -6.48 -9.54 13.15
CA ASN A 261 -7.48 -10.30 12.41
C ASN A 261 -6.75 -11.29 11.50
N THR A 262 -7.38 -12.44 11.24
CA THR A 262 -6.89 -13.37 10.23
C THR A 262 -6.87 -12.67 8.87
N VAL A 263 -5.68 -12.54 8.27
CA VAL A 263 -5.56 -12.03 6.91
C VAL A 263 -6.10 -13.07 5.94
N ASP A 264 -7.06 -12.66 5.11
CA ASP A 264 -7.52 -13.49 4.00
C ASP A 264 -6.58 -13.28 2.79
N ILE A 265 -5.78 -14.30 2.52
CA ILE A 265 -4.88 -14.38 1.37
C ILE A 265 -5.33 -15.44 0.34
N SER A 266 -6.53 -16.01 0.49
CA SER A 266 -7.03 -17.05 -0.41
C SER A 266 -7.15 -16.54 -1.86
N GLY A 267 -7.53 -15.27 -2.06
CA GLY A 267 -7.63 -14.64 -3.38
C GLY A 267 -6.30 -14.16 -3.98
N TRP A 268 -5.17 -14.31 -3.29
CA TRP A 268 -3.88 -13.79 -3.78
C TRP A 268 -3.25 -14.72 -4.82
N PRO A 269 -2.40 -14.20 -5.73
CA PRO A 269 -1.56 -15.04 -6.59
C PRO A 269 -0.83 -16.11 -5.77
N ALA A 270 -0.86 -17.38 -6.21
CA ALA A 270 -0.36 -18.48 -5.39
C ALA A 270 1.12 -18.31 -5.02
N ARG A 271 1.97 -17.86 -5.95
CA ARG A 271 3.39 -17.56 -5.69
C ARG A 271 3.59 -16.45 -4.65
N LEU A 272 2.79 -15.38 -4.70
CA LEU A 272 2.84 -14.29 -3.72
C LEU A 272 2.37 -14.78 -2.35
N ALA A 273 1.23 -15.46 -2.32
CA ALA A 273 0.65 -16.03 -1.11
C ALA A 273 1.61 -17.05 -0.45
N TRP A 274 2.24 -17.90 -1.26
CA TRP A 274 3.21 -18.88 -0.79
C TRP A 274 4.42 -18.17 -0.15
N ARG A 275 5.01 -17.15 -0.79
CA ARG A 275 6.09 -16.40 -0.14
C ARG A 275 5.63 -15.71 1.15
N PHE A 276 4.42 -15.17 1.15
CA PHE A 276 3.86 -14.51 2.33
C PHE A 276 3.74 -15.47 3.52
N ILE A 277 3.19 -16.67 3.31
CA ILE A 277 3.11 -17.67 4.40
C ILE A 277 4.48 -18.12 4.87
N LEU A 278 5.51 -18.19 4.01
CA LEU A 278 6.85 -18.57 4.44
C LEU A 278 7.45 -17.56 5.42
N MET A 279 7.12 -16.29 5.27
CA MET A 279 7.67 -15.21 6.10
C MET A 279 6.90 -15.01 7.41
N PHE A 280 5.64 -15.43 7.44
CA PHE A 280 4.70 -15.15 8.54
C PHE A 280 3.95 -16.40 9.00
N GLN A 281 4.54 -17.58 8.82
CA GLN A 281 3.90 -18.87 9.10
C GLN A 281 3.34 -18.94 10.52
N ASP A 282 4.10 -18.46 11.50
CA ASP A 282 3.74 -18.48 12.92
C ASP A 282 2.59 -17.54 13.28
N GLU A 283 2.25 -16.61 12.39
CA GLU A 283 1.18 -15.62 12.57
C GLU A 283 -0.12 -16.02 11.85
N LEU A 284 -0.15 -17.18 11.20
CA LEU A 284 -1.25 -17.65 10.35
C LEU A 284 -1.81 -19.00 10.81
N SER A 285 -3.07 -19.27 10.47
CA SER A 285 -3.68 -20.57 10.79
C SER A 285 -3.07 -21.70 9.95
N THR A 286 -2.83 -22.86 10.57
CA THR A 286 -2.31 -24.07 9.90
C THR A 286 -3.15 -24.48 8.70
N THR A 287 -4.48 -24.33 8.78
CA THR A 287 -5.41 -24.63 7.68
C THR A 287 -5.15 -23.73 6.47
N LEU A 288 -5.00 -22.42 6.69
CA LEU A 288 -4.70 -21.47 5.63
C LEU A 288 -3.34 -21.78 5.00
N VAL A 289 -2.29 -21.95 5.83
CA VAL A 289 -0.93 -22.29 5.37
C VAL A 289 -0.95 -23.54 4.49
N THR A 290 -1.58 -24.62 4.96
CA THR A 290 -1.68 -25.89 4.23
C THR A 290 -2.38 -25.71 2.89
N SER A 291 -3.52 -24.99 2.86
CA SER A 291 -4.27 -24.77 1.62
C SER A 291 -3.45 -24.00 0.56
N ILE A 292 -2.69 -23.00 0.98
CA ILE A 292 -1.86 -22.18 0.09
C ILE A 292 -0.67 -22.99 -0.45
N ILE A 293 -0.03 -23.80 0.40
CA ILE A 293 1.07 -24.68 -0.06
C ILE A 293 0.54 -25.70 -1.06
N GLN A 294 -0.59 -26.35 -0.77
CA GLN A 294 -1.20 -27.32 -1.69
C GLN A 294 -1.51 -26.68 -3.05
N ARG A 295 -2.12 -25.48 -3.05
CA ARG A 295 -2.39 -24.73 -4.29
C ARG A 295 -1.11 -24.45 -5.07
N TRP A 296 -0.06 -23.98 -4.40
CA TRP A 296 1.22 -23.70 -5.04
C TRP A 296 1.89 -24.96 -5.59
N CYS A 297 1.84 -26.07 -4.86
CA CYS A 297 2.33 -27.36 -5.33
C CYS A 297 1.60 -27.83 -6.60
N MET A 298 0.27 -27.67 -6.66
CA MET A 298 -0.51 -28.01 -7.86
C MET A 298 -0.11 -27.14 -9.06
N GLU A 299 0.07 -25.83 -8.87
CA GLU A 299 0.53 -24.94 -9.94
C GLU A 299 1.92 -25.34 -10.46
N LEU A 300 2.85 -25.65 -9.55
CA LEU A 300 4.20 -26.12 -9.92
C LEU A 300 4.16 -27.45 -10.69
N GLN A 301 3.29 -28.38 -10.29
CA GLN A 301 3.12 -29.65 -11.02
C GLN A 301 2.54 -29.42 -12.41
N ALA A 302 1.57 -28.52 -12.55
CA ALA A 302 0.94 -28.20 -13.84
C ALA A 302 1.94 -27.65 -14.87
N ILE A 303 3.00 -26.96 -14.42
CA ILE A 303 4.08 -26.44 -15.27
C ILE A 303 5.33 -27.34 -15.32
N GLY A 304 5.23 -28.60 -14.86
CA GLY A 304 6.32 -29.59 -14.93
C GLY A 304 7.46 -29.39 -13.92
N LEU A 305 7.27 -28.56 -12.89
CA LEU A 305 8.26 -28.26 -11.85
C LEU A 305 8.08 -29.14 -10.61
N SER A 306 7.95 -30.47 -10.79
CA SER A 306 7.62 -31.42 -9.72
C SER A 306 8.64 -31.44 -8.57
N LYS A 307 9.94 -31.23 -8.86
CA LYS A 307 10.98 -31.12 -7.81
C LYS A 307 10.71 -29.95 -6.86
N TRP A 308 10.25 -28.83 -7.40
CA TRP A 308 9.91 -27.65 -6.61
C TRP A 308 8.61 -27.84 -5.84
N ALA A 309 7.64 -28.59 -6.39
CA ALA A 309 6.43 -28.94 -5.66
C ALA A 309 6.75 -29.80 -4.43
N ILE A 310 7.66 -30.78 -4.55
CA ILE A 310 8.14 -31.58 -3.42
C ILE A 310 8.81 -30.67 -2.38
N PHE A 311 9.74 -29.81 -2.81
CA PHE A 311 10.40 -28.85 -1.92
C PHE A 311 9.39 -27.95 -1.17
N SER A 312 8.39 -27.39 -1.88
CA SER A 312 7.37 -26.55 -1.28
C SER A 312 6.48 -27.30 -0.29
N SER A 313 6.22 -28.59 -0.53
CA SER A 313 5.42 -29.41 0.39
C SER A 313 6.09 -29.64 1.75
N LEU A 314 7.42 -29.53 1.83
CA LEU A 314 8.14 -29.65 3.11
C LEU A 314 7.77 -28.56 4.13
N PHE A 315 7.12 -27.47 3.70
CA PHE A 315 6.66 -26.42 4.59
C PHE A 315 5.27 -26.70 5.20
N THR A 316 4.57 -27.77 4.80
CA THR A 316 3.28 -28.15 5.43
C THR A 316 3.45 -28.88 6.75
N SER A 317 4.63 -29.45 7.01
CA SER A 317 4.88 -30.38 8.12
C SER A 317 5.36 -29.72 9.41
N LYS A 318 5.18 -28.41 9.58
CA LYS A 318 5.51 -27.69 10.81
C LYS A 318 4.32 -27.59 11.75
#